data_AF-A0A917T6N5-F1
#
_entry.id   AF-A0A917T6N5-F1
#
_cell.length_a   1.000
_cell.length_b   1.000
_cell.length_c   1.000
_cell.angle_alpha   90.00
_cell.angle_beta   90.00
_cell.angle_gamma   90.00
#
_symmetry.space_group_name_H-M   'P 1'
#
loop_
_entity.id
_entity.type
_entity.pdbx_description
1 polymer ?
#
loop_
_entity_poly.entity_id
_entity_poly.type
_entity_poly.pdbx_seq_one_letter_code
_entity_poly.pdbx_strand_id
1 'polypeptide(L)'
;MQGEQGRELARVEASGGRRVFGIGVLIGLGFILIWLGLFQDGGSVLLRVLILVAGAAVIWAARAMQRATALAVILTEEGLCDSAGEVIAPIGQIASVDRGAFAFKPSNGFLLRLTVPGARRWRPGLYWRIGRRVGVGGVAHAAQAKAMADAIAIMLVERKVAEAADADS
;
A
#
# COMPACT_ATOMS: atom_id res chain seq x y z
N MET A 1 -9.75 -5.02 23.78
CA MET A 1 -8.38 -4.64 24.15
C MET A 1 -7.95 -3.48 23.27
N GLN A 2 -8.29 -2.24 23.66
CA GLN A 2 -7.79 -0.99 23.07
C GLN A 2 -6.57 -0.60 23.91
N GLY A 3 -5.42 -1.19 23.60
CA GLY A 3 -4.15 -0.80 24.21
C GLY A 3 -3.57 0.38 23.44
N GLU A 4 -3.38 1.51 24.14
CA GLU A 4 -2.37 2.54 23.88
C GLU A 4 -1.93 2.73 22.42
N GLN A 5 -2.87 3.09 21.54
CA GLN A 5 -2.49 3.67 20.25
C GLN A 5 -2.21 5.15 20.50
N GLY A 6 -0.93 5.53 20.50
CA GLY A 6 -0.53 6.93 20.47
C GLY A 6 -1.39 7.69 19.46
N ARG A 7 -1.84 8.89 19.86
CA ARG A 7 -2.86 9.72 19.20
C ARG A 7 -2.82 9.57 17.67
N GLU A 8 -3.85 8.95 17.09
CA GLU A 8 -3.94 8.80 15.62
C GLU A 8 -3.96 10.20 14.97
N LEU A 9 -2.93 10.52 14.18
CA LEU A 9 -2.77 11.82 13.54
C LEU A 9 -3.43 11.85 12.15
N ALA A 10 -3.32 10.76 11.40
CA ALA A 10 -3.94 10.60 10.09
C ALA A 10 -4.20 9.14 9.77
N ARG A 11 -5.20 8.90 8.92
CA ARG A 11 -5.60 7.56 8.47
C ARG A 11 -5.85 7.55 6.97
N VAL A 12 -5.30 6.56 6.29
CA VAL A 12 -5.46 6.33 4.85
C VAL A 12 -6.07 4.96 4.62
N GLU A 13 -7.26 4.97 4.02
CA GLU A 13 -8.03 3.77 3.70
C GLU A 13 -8.22 3.62 2.19
N ALA A 14 -8.48 2.40 1.76
CA ALA A 14 -8.83 2.11 0.38
C ALA A 14 -10.21 2.69 0.04
N SER A 15 -10.32 3.31 -1.14
CA SER A 15 -11.60 3.76 -1.67
C SER A 15 -12.50 2.57 -1.97
N GLY A 16 -13.63 2.49 -1.26
CA GLY A 16 -14.61 1.40 -1.39
C GLY A 16 -15.04 1.16 -2.84
N GLY A 17 -15.34 2.22 -3.59
CA GLY A 17 -15.76 2.12 -4.99
C GLY A 17 -14.68 1.54 -5.91
N ARG A 18 -13.44 2.04 -5.81
CA ARG A 18 -12.31 1.55 -6.63
C ARG A 18 -11.90 0.13 -6.26
N ARG A 19 -12.02 -0.23 -4.97
CA ARG A 19 -11.81 -1.58 -4.46
C ARG A 19 -12.80 -2.55 -5.09
N VAL A 20 -14.10 -2.29 -4.97
CA VAL A 20 -15.15 -3.17 -5.50
C VAL A 20 -15.01 -3.35 -7.01
N PHE A 21 -14.79 -2.27 -7.76
CA PHE A 21 -14.59 -2.35 -9.20
C PHE A 21 -13.37 -3.19 -9.60
N GLY A 22 -12.20 -2.92 -9.02
CA GLY A 22 -10.98 -3.65 -9.35
C GLY A 22 -11.07 -5.14 -9.02
N ILE A 23 -11.66 -5.48 -7.88
CA ILE A 23 -11.89 -6.88 -7.49
C ILE A 23 -12.90 -7.55 -8.44
N GLY A 24 -13.99 -6.86 -8.77
CA GLY A 24 -15.00 -7.37 -9.69
C GLY A 24 -14.43 -7.70 -11.06
N VAL A 25 -13.60 -6.81 -11.62
CA VAL A 25 -12.91 -7.04 -12.90
C VAL A 25 -11.96 -8.24 -12.83
N LEU A 26 -11.16 -8.37 -11.76
CA LEU A 26 -10.26 -9.52 -11.61
C LEU A 26 -11.03 -10.83 -11.48
N ILE A 27 -12.11 -10.85 -10.70
CA ILE A 27 -12.97 -12.04 -10.56
C ILE A 27 -13.57 -12.39 -11.93
N GLY A 28 -14.15 -11.41 -12.64
CA GLY A 28 -14.71 -11.62 -13.97
C GLY A 28 -13.69 -12.18 -14.98
N LEU A 29 -12.50 -11.59 -15.02
CA LEU A 29 -11.41 -12.06 -15.86
C LEU A 29 -10.97 -13.49 -15.50
N GLY A 30 -10.82 -13.79 -14.21
CA GLY A 30 -10.49 -15.14 -13.73
C GLY A 30 -11.53 -16.18 -14.14
N PHE A 31 -12.81 -15.85 -14.03
CA PHE A 31 -13.91 -16.70 -14.50
C PHE A 31 -13.87 -16.93 -16.01
N ILE A 32 -13.64 -15.88 -16.81
CA ILE A 32 -13.54 -16.00 -18.27
C ILE A 32 -12.38 -16.92 -18.66
N LEU A 33 -11.23 -16.80 -18.01
CA LEU A 33 -10.07 -17.66 -18.28
C LEU A 33 -10.35 -19.12 -17.91
N ILE A 34 -10.94 -19.38 -16.74
CA ILE A 34 -11.32 -20.74 -16.34
C ILE A 34 -12.36 -21.31 -17.31
N TRP A 35 -13.36 -20.53 -17.69
CA TRP A 35 -14.36 -20.94 -18.68
C TRP A 35 -13.69 -21.32 -20.00
N LEU A 36 -12.78 -20.49 -20.50
CA LEU A 36 -12.04 -20.76 -21.73
C LEU A 36 -11.23 -22.06 -21.63
N GLY A 37 -10.52 -22.26 -20.52
CA GLY A 37 -9.73 -23.47 -20.30
C GLY A 37 -10.54 -24.76 -20.18
N LEU A 38 -11.80 -24.67 -19.72
CA LEU A 38 -12.70 -25.82 -19.57
C LEU A 38 -13.51 -26.14 -20.83
N PHE A 39 -14.00 -25.11 -21.54
CA PHE A 39 -15.03 -25.29 -22.56
C PHE A 39 -14.55 -25.03 -24.00
N GLN A 40 -13.36 -24.46 -24.23
CA GLN A 40 -12.86 -24.31 -25.59
C GLN A 40 -12.09 -25.53 -26.08
N ASP A 41 -12.65 -26.18 -27.09
CA ASP A 41 -12.08 -27.27 -27.88
C ASP A 41 -11.30 -26.71 -29.06
N GLY A 42 -9.96 -26.80 -28.99
CA GLY A 42 -9.07 -26.29 -30.05
C GLY A 42 -7.60 -26.12 -29.69
N GLY A 43 -7.24 -26.16 -28.40
CA GLY A 43 -5.85 -26.02 -27.91
C GLY A 43 -5.21 -27.32 -27.44
N SER A 44 -3.87 -27.34 -27.35
CA SER A 44 -3.13 -28.42 -26.69
C SER A 44 -3.49 -28.50 -25.20
N VAL A 45 -3.39 -29.70 -24.61
CA VAL A 45 -3.65 -29.93 -23.18
C VAL A 45 -2.78 -29.00 -22.30
N LEU A 46 -1.53 -28.76 -22.70
CA LEU A 46 -0.63 -27.84 -22.01
C LEU A 46 -1.18 -26.40 -21.95
N LEU A 47 -1.69 -25.90 -23.08
CA LEU A 47 -2.24 -24.55 -23.17
C LEU A 47 -3.50 -24.40 -22.31
N ARG A 48 -4.37 -25.42 -22.29
CA ARG A 48 -5.53 -25.46 -21.39
C ARG A 48 -5.14 -25.40 -19.92
N VAL A 49 -4.17 -26.22 -19.51
CA VAL A 49 -3.66 -26.21 -18.12
C VAL A 49 -3.07 -24.85 -17.77
N LEU A 50 -2.28 -24.24 -18.66
CA LEU A 50 -1.73 -22.90 -18.44
C LEU A 50 -2.82 -21.84 -18.28
N ILE A 51 -3.88 -21.87 -19.10
CA ILE A 51 -5.01 -20.95 -19.00
C ILE A 51 -5.76 -21.12 -17.66
N LEU A 52 -5.99 -22.36 -17.24
CA LEU A 52 -6.65 -22.65 -15.96
C LEU A 52 -5.81 -22.15 -14.77
N VAL A 53 -4.49 -22.38 -14.79
CA VAL A 53 -3.57 -21.88 -13.78
C VAL A 53 -3.55 -20.35 -13.76
N ALA A 54 -3.55 -19.71 -14.93
CA ALA A 54 -3.63 -18.25 -15.02
C ALA A 54 -4.95 -17.71 -14.45
N GLY A 55 -6.09 -18.34 -14.77
CA GLY A 55 -7.39 -17.97 -14.20
C GLY A 55 -7.43 -18.10 -12.67
N ALA A 56 -6.91 -19.20 -12.13
CA ALA A 56 -6.78 -19.40 -10.69
C ALA A 56 -5.85 -18.35 -10.04
N ALA A 57 -4.74 -18.01 -10.69
CA ALA A 57 -3.81 -16.98 -10.22
C ALA A 57 -4.46 -15.58 -10.18
N VAL A 58 -5.29 -15.25 -11.17
CA VAL A 58 -6.03 -13.98 -11.22
C VAL A 58 -7.06 -13.90 -10.09
N ILE A 59 -7.82 -14.98 -9.82
CA ILE A 59 -8.76 -15.04 -8.69
C ILE A 59 -8.01 -14.92 -7.36
N TRP A 60 -6.86 -15.58 -7.24
CA TRP A 60 -6.01 -15.46 -6.06
C TRP A 60 -5.54 -14.02 -5.85
N ALA A 61 -5.15 -13.31 -6.92
CA ALA A 61 -4.77 -11.90 -6.86
C ALA A 61 -5.94 -11.01 -6.42
N ALA A 62 -7.17 -11.27 -6.90
CA ALA A 62 -8.37 -10.57 -6.44
C ALA A 62 -8.59 -10.72 -4.93
N ARG A 63 -8.38 -11.93 -4.40
CA ARG A 63 -8.51 -12.24 -2.97
C ARG A 63 -7.38 -11.63 -2.13
N ALA A 64 -6.17 -11.57 -2.67
CA ALA A 64 -5.04 -10.88 -2.05
C ALA A 64 -5.30 -9.36 -1.97
N MET A 65 -5.82 -8.77 -3.06
CA MET A 65 -6.22 -7.37 -3.11
C MET A 65 -7.36 -7.07 -2.13
N GLN A 66 -8.37 -7.95 -2.03
CA GLN A 66 -9.45 -7.81 -1.04
C GLN A 66 -8.94 -7.72 0.39
N ARG A 67 -8.00 -8.59 0.77
CA ARG A 67 -7.43 -8.65 2.13
C ARG A 67 -6.55 -7.44 2.42
N ALA A 68 -5.70 -7.06 1.47
CA ALA A 68 -4.82 -5.91 1.62
C ALA A 68 -5.57 -4.58 1.69
N THR A 69 -6.65 -4.43 0.92
CA THR A 69 -7.47 -3.21 0.90
C THR A 69 -8.50 -3.12 2.03
N ALA A 70 -8.59 -4.16 2.87
CA ALA A 70 -9.33 -4.09 4.13
C ALA A 70 -8.53 -3.43 5.26
N LEU A 71 -7.22 -3.24 5.06
CA LEU A 71 -6.35 -2.57 6.02
C LEU A 71 -6.35 -1.06 5.80
N ALA A 72 -6.12 -0.32 6.88
CA ALA A 72 -5.82 1.10 6.86
C ALA A 72 -4.33 1.31 7.15
N VAL A 73 -3.76 2.37 6.59
CA VAL A 73 -2.47 2.92 7.03
C VAL A 73 -2.76 4.03 8.03
N ILE A 74 -2.13 3.97 9.19
CA ILE A 74 -2.33 4.89 10.31
C ILE A 74 -0.99 5.58 10.56
N LEU A 75 -1.05 6.90 10.73
CA LEU A 75 0.07 7.73 11.18
C LEU A 75 -0.13 8.01 12.67
N THR A 76 0.82 7.58 13.48
CA THR A 76 0.94 7.90 14.90
C THR A 76 2.17 8.79 15.12
N GLU A 77 2.35 9.28 16.34
CA GLU A 77 3.55 10.02 16.74
C GLU A 77 4.83 9.17 16.61
N GLU A 78 4.73 7.85 16.80
CA GLU A 78 5.84 6.91 16.70
C GLU A 78 6.20 6.55 15.25
N GLY A 79 5.25 6.66 14.32
CA GLY A 79 5.46 6.40 12.90
C GLY A 79 4.24 5.90 12.14
N LEU A 80 4.51 5.24 11.02
CA LEU A 80 3.49 4.64 10.16
C LEU A 80 3.28 3.17 10.53
N CYS A 81 2.05 2.79 10.80
CA CYS A 81 1.62 1.40 11.03
C CYS A 81 0.41 1.04 10.15
N ASP A 82 0.16 -0.26 9.97
CA ASP A 82 -1.10 -0.74 9.41
C ASP A 82 -2.10 -1.08 10.52
N SER A 83 -3.39 -1.11 10.19
CA SER A 83 -4.47 -1.43 11.13
C SER A 83 -4.44 -2.86 11.66
N ALA A 84 -3.52 -3.70 11.19
CA ALA A 84 -3.24 -5.03 11.75
C ALA A 84 -2.09 -5.00 12.77
N GLY A 85 -1.54 -3.82 13.06
CA GLY A 85 -0.46 -3.62 14.03
C GLY A 85 0.95 -3.75 13.44
N GLU A 86 1.11 -3.90 12.12
CA GLU A 86 2.44 -3.95 11.51
C GLU A 86 3.03 -2.53 11.41
N VAL A 87 4.22 -2.33 11.98
CA VAL A 87 4.98 -1.08 11.81
C VAL A 87 5.57 -1.03 10.39
N ILE A 88 5.07 -0.10 9.57
CA ILE A 88 5.51 0.12 8.20
C ILE A 88 6.83 0.89 8.19
N ALA A 89 6.91 2.00 8.95
CA ALA A 89 8.11 2.82 9.06
C ALA A 89 8.05 3.67 10.35
N PRO A 90 9.03 3.55 11.27
CA PRO A 90 9.15 4.45 12.41
C PRO A 90 9.42 5.88 11.95
N ILE A 91 8.88 6.89 12.65
CA ILE A 91 9.06 8.31 12.30
C ILE A 91 10.55 8.69 12.25
N GLY A 92 11.33 8.15 13.18
CA GLY A 92 12.79 8.37 13.27
C GLY A 92 13.56 7.87 12.04
N GLN A 93 13.00 6.92 11.30
CA GLN A 93 13.62 6.33 10.11
C GLN A 93 13.15 6.98 8.80
N ILE A 94 12.17 7.88 8.84
CA ILE A 94 11.71 8.56 7.63
C ILE A 94 12.68 9.71 7.33
N ALA A 95 13.39 9.61 6.21
CA ALA A 95 14.34 10.62 5.75
C ALA A 95 13.66 11.74 4.97
N SER A 96 12.69 11.38 4.12
CA SER A 96 11.92 12.33 3.33
C SER A 96 10.60 11.75 2.87
N VAL A 97 9.64 12.64 2.61
CA VAL A 97 8.37 12.35 1.93
C VAL A 97 8.33 13.05 0.58
N ASP A 98 7.97 12.30 -0.46
CA ASP A 98 7.85 12.79 -1.83
C ASP A 98 6.37 12.80 -2.27
N ARG A 99 5.92 13.98 -2.68
CA ARG A 99 4.55 14.31 -3.12
C ARG A 99 4.47 14.59 -4.62
N GLY A 100 5.60 14.60 -5.34
CA GLY A 100 5.73 15.10 -6.70
C GLY A 100 5.12 14.21 -7.78
N ALA A 101 4.71 14.82 -8.90
CA ALA A 101 4.14 14.13 -10.06
C ALA A 101 5.15 13.29 -10.86
N PHE A 102 6.46 13.50 -10.66
CA PHE A 102 7.56 12.89 -11.42
C PHE A 102 8.34 11.81 -10.65
N ALA A 103 7.96 11.50 -9.42
CA ALA A 103 8.50 10.38 -8.67
C ALA A 103 7.65 9.13 -8.94
N PHE A 104 8.25 7.93 -8.86
CA PHE A 104 7.57 6.63 -8.92
C PHE A 104 6.57 6.47 -7.75
N LYS A 105 5.51 7.27 -7.70
CA LYS A 105 4.46 7.21 -6.69
C LYS A 105 3.38 6.24 -7.13
N PRO A 106 2.83 5.42 -6.22
CA PRO A 106 1.60 4.70 -6.50
C PRO A 106 0.47 5.69 -6.79
N SER A 107 -0.48 5.32 -7.66
CA SER A 107 -1.63 6.15 -8.03
C SER A 107 -2.31 6.71 -6.78
N ASN A 108 -2.54 8.03 -6.73
CA ASN A 108 -3.16 8.72 -5.58
C ASN A 108 -2.41 8.57 -4.24
N GLY A 109 -1.10 8.35 -4.27
CA GLY A 109 -0.28 8.12 -3.09
C GLY A 109 0.89 9.08 -2.91
N PHE A 110 1.78 8.72 -1.99
CA PHE A 110 3.07 9.36 -1.73
C PHE A 110 4.17 8.30 -1.55
N LEU A 111 5.42 8.73 -1.64
CA LEU A 111 6.58 7.87 -1.42
C LEU A 111 7.38 8.38 -0.22
N LEU A 112 7.74 7.47 0.68
CA LEU A 112 8.69 7.73 1.76
C LEU A 112 10.05 7.13 1.41
N ARG A 113 11.10 7.89 1.71
CA ARG A 113 12.47 7.39 1.73
C ARG A 113 12.89 7.17 3.18
N LEU A 114 13.45 6.01 3.46
CA LEU A 114 13.94 5.63 4.78
C LEU A 114 15.45 5.82 4.92
N THR A 115 15.91 6.06 6.15
CA THR A 115 17.32 6.16 6.55
C THR A 115 18.01 4.79 6.65
N VAL A 116 17.23 3.72 6.83
CA VAL A 116 17.70 2.34 6.89
C VAL A 116 16.82 1.44 6.01
N PRO A 117 17.36 0.36 5.44
CA PRO A 117 16.54 -0.61 4.71
C PRO A 117 15.61 -1.37 5.67
N GLY A 118 14.33 -1.46 5.32
CA GLY A 118 13.33 -2.23 6.08
C GLY A 118 13.01 -3.58 5.45
N ALA A 119 12.36 -4.48 6.20
CA ALA A 119 11.97 -5.80 5.69
C ALA A 119 10.96 -5.68 4.53
N ARG A 120 11.11 -6.48 3.48
CA ARG A 120 10.26 -6.36 2.28
C ARG A 120 8.80 -6.69 2.64
N ARG A 121 7.88 -5.77 2.33
CA ARG A 121 6.44 -5.94 2.61
C ARG A 121 5.63 -5.44 1.44
N TRP A 122 4.59 -6.17 1.07
CA TRP A 122 3.70 -5.75 0.00
C TRP A 122 2.24 -6.00 0.40
N ARG A 123 1.46 -4.93 0.44
CA ARG A 123 0.01 -4.94 0.58
C ARG A 123 -0.58 -4.41 -0.73
N PRO A 124 -0.98 -5.29 -1.66
CA PRO A 124 -1.45 -4.89 -2.99
C PRO A 124 -2.57 -3.85 -2.91
N GLY A 125 -2.39 -2.74 -3.62
CA GLY A 125 -3.35 -1.63 -3.69
C GLY A 125 -3.32 -0.64 -2.51
N LEU A 126 -2.55 -0.89 -1.45
CA LEU A 126 -2.48 -0.02 -0.27
C LEU A 126 -1.07 0.52 -0.01
N TYR A 127 -0.08 -0.36 0.18
CA TYR A 127 1.31 0.06 0.37
C TYR A 127 2.32 -1.02 0.00
N TRP A 128 3.56 -0.62 -0.22
CA TRP A 128 4.69 -1.52 -0.39
C TRP A 128 5.94 -0.93 0.26
N ARG A 129 6.83 -1.79 0.75
CA ARG A 129 8.15 -1.46 1.28
C ARG A 129 9.20 -2.34 0.60
N ILE A 130 10.14 -1.71 -0.07
CA ILE A 130 11.27 -2.39 -0.73
C ILE A 130 12.54 -1.59 -0.45
N GLY A 131 13.50 -2.21 0.23
CA GLY A 131 14.74 -1.57 0.64
C GLY A 131 14.47 -0.34 1.50
N ARG A 132 14.88 0.83 1.02
CA ARG A 132 14.74 2.13 1.70
C ARG A 132 13.54 2.94 1.20
N ARG A 133 12.60 2.31 0.49
CA ARG A 133 11.46 3.01 -0.11
C ARG A 133 10.16 2.39 0.38
N VAL A 134 9.23 3.24 0.77
CA VAL A 134 7.85 2.86 1.09
C VAL A 134 6.93 3.66 0.18
N GLY A 135 6.14 2.99 -0.65
CA GLY A 135 5.06 3.64 -1.38
C GLY A 135 3.74 3.38 -0.69
N VAL A 136 3.01 4.45 -0.35
CA VAL A 136 1.65 4.37 0.19
C VAL A 136 0.70 4.92 -0.87
N GLY A 137 -0.23 4.11 -1.34
CA GLY A 137 -1.20 4.48 -2.37
C GLY A 137 -1.67 3.31 -3.24
N GLY A 138 -2.37 3.64 -4.33
CA GLY A 138 -3.00 2.69 -5.24
C GLY A 138 -4.51 2.95 -5.29
N VAL A 139 -5.28 2.14 -4.57
CA VAL A 139 -6.72 2.34 -4.40
C VAL A 139 -7.07 3.25 -3.23
N ALA A 140 -6.08 3.75 -2.49
CA ALA A 140 -6.25 4.70 -1.39
C ALA A 140 -6.99 5.97 -1.82
N HIS A 141 -7.70 6.61 -0.88
CA HIS A 141 -8.29 7.94 -1.10
C HIS A 141 -7.19 9.00 -1.29
N ALA A 142 -7.20 9.66 -2.45
CA ALA A 142 -6.19 10.67 -2.80
C ALA A 142 -6.09 11.81 -1.77
N ALA A 143 -7.23 12.27 -1.26
CA ALA A 143 -7.29 13.33 -0.25
C ALA A 143 -6.64 12.89 1.07
N GLN A 144 -6.91 11.67 1.53
CA GLN A 144 -6.31 11.13 2.75
C GLN A 144 -4.79 10.94 2.59
N ALA A 145 -4.36 10.37 1.46
CA ALA A 145 -2.94 10.18 1.18
C ALA A 145 -2.19 11.51 1.12
N LYS A 146 -2.79 12.55 0.52
CA LYS A 146 -2.24 13.90 0.50
C LYS A 146 -2.14 14.49 1.92
N ALA A 147 -3.23 14.44 2.68
CA ALA A 147 -3.25 14.95 4.06
C ALA A 147 -2.20 14.27 4.95
N MET A 148 -2.04 12.95 4.83
CA MET A 148 -1.02 12.20 5.55
C MET A 148 0.40 12.59 5.12
N ALA A 149 0.65 12.77 3.81
CA ALA A 149 1.95 13.20 3.33
C ALA A 149 2.32 14.62 3.82
N ASP A 150 1.34 15.52 3.89
CA ASP A 150 1.52 16.87 4.41
C ASP A 150 1.81 16.85 5.93
N ALA A 151 1.09 16.02 6.70
CA ALA A 151 1.36 15.82 8.13
C ALA A 151 2.77 15.28 8.37
N ILE A 152 3.21 14.27 7.62
CA ILE A 152 4.58 13.72 7.70
C ILE A 152 5.61 14.80 7.37
N ALA A 153 5.36 15.63 6.35
CA ALA A 153 6.27 16.70 5.98
C ALA A 153 6.48 17.71 7.12
N ILE A 154 5.39 18.07 7.83
CA ILE A 154 5.44 18.97 8.99
C ILE A 154 6.27 18.34 10.12
N MET A 155 5.98 17.09 10.50
CA MET A 155 6.71 16.38 11.56
C MET A 155 8.22 16.28 11.26
N LEU A 156 8.59 16.07 9.99
CA LEU A 156 10.00 16.03 9.59
C LEU A 156 10.69 17.39 9.68
N VAL A 157 9.97 18.49 9.47
CA VAL A 157 10.50 19.84 9.63
C VAL A 157 10.69 20.16 11.11
N GLU A 158 9.69 19.89 11.95
CA GLU A 158 9.76 20.10 13.40
C GLU A 158 10.94 19.35 14.03
N ARG A 159 11.13 18.09 13.62
CA ARG A 159 12.27 17.29 14.05
C ARG A 159 13.61 17.92 13.69
N LYS A 160 13.77 18.40 12.45
CA LYS A 160 15.02 19.04 12.01
C LYS A 160 15.32 20.31 12.79
N VAL A 161 14.29 21.07 13.16
CA VAL A 161 14.43 22.28 13.99
C VAL A 161 14.88 21.91 15.39
N ALA A 162 14.29 20.89 16.00
CA ALA A 162 14.70 20.38 17.32
C ALA A 162 16.15 19.88 17.30
N GLU A 163 16.52 19.05 16.31
CA GLU A 163 17.90 18.55 16.14
C GLU A 163 18.92 19.68 15.94
N ALA A 164 18.52 20.80 15.32
CA ALA A 164 19.38 21.97 15.16
C ALA A 164 19.53 22.78 16.45
N ALA A 165 18.48 22.88 17.28
CA ALA A 165 18.54 23.56 18.58
C ALA A 165 19.42 22.80 19.58
N ASP A 166 19.34 21.47 19.58
CA ASP A 166 20.16 20.60 20.43
C ASP A 166 21.64 20.60 20.00
N ALA A 167 21.95 20.93 18.74
CA ALA A 167 23.31 20.98 18.22
C ALA A 167 24.03 22.32 18.50
N ASP A 168 23.29 23.37 18.85
CA ASP A 168 23.79 24.73 19.15
C ASP A 168 23.86 25.02 20.67
N SER A 169 23.52 24.02 21.50
CA SER A 169 23.60 24.06 22.97
C SER A 169 24.70 23.19 23.54
#